data_AF-A0A4Y7U4P9-F1
#
_entry.id   AF-A0A4Y7U4P9-F1
#
_cell.length_a   1.000
_cell.length_b   1.000
_cell.length_c   1.000
_cell.angle_alpha   90.00
_cell.angle_beta   90.00
_cell.angle_gamma   90.00
#
_symmetry.space_group_name_H-M   'P 1'
#
loop_
_entity.id
_entity.type
_entity.pdbx_description
1 polymer ?
#
loop_
_entity_poly.entity_id
_entity_poly.type
_entity_poly.pdbx_seq_one_letter_code
_entity_poly.pdbx_strand_id
1 'polypeptide(L)'
;PQYNDRVQYILKNKDLGEIVITEPIGWTDDDKEYSRHETYDGIFPKFSNSLKFVGSAADFIQLIDDLYDIQAEIELVRNERHPQTDVWTLTYSGYLDLSTWNKEDNQVSVKFNSGGLEQEIKARESESVEVDRMTTM
;
A
#
# COMPACT_ATOMS: atom_id res chain seq x y z
N PRO A 1 -20.64 15.90 5.62
CA PRO A 1 -19.86 14.77 6.18
C PRO A 1 -19.61 13.71 5.10
N GLN A 2 -18.54 13.85 4.31
CA GLN A 2 -18.20 12.88 3.26
C GLN A 2 -16.72 13.00 2.90
N TYR A 3 -15.84 12.56 3.81
CA TYR A 3 -14.39 12.52 3.58
C TYR A 3 -13.86 11.08 3.36
N ASN A 4 -14.71 10.05 3.53
CA ASN A 4 -14.27 8.64 3.58
C ASN A 4 -14.54 7.79 2.32
N ASP A 5 -15.17 8.31 1.26
CA ASP A 5 -15.51 7.49 0.07
C ASP A 5 -14.47 7.57 -1.07
N ARG A 6 -13.39 8.34 -0.85
CA ARG A 6 -12.38 8.60 -1.89
C ARG A 6 -11.07 7.89 -1.66
N VAL A 7 -10.90 7.19 -0.54
CA VAL A 7 -9.67 6.48 -0.19
C VAL A 7 -10.01 5.02 0.03
N GLN A 8 -9.21 4.13 -0.56
CA GLN A 8 -9.28 2.69 -0.26
C GLN A 8 -7.90 2.15 0.06
N TYR A 9 -7.88 1.19 0.99
CA TYR A 9 -6.70 0.45 1.41
C TYR A 9 -6.86 -1.01 0.96
N ILE A 10 -5.82 -1.56 0.35
CA ILE A 10 -5.82 -2.92 -0.18
C ILE A 10 -4.58 -3.63 0.34
N LEU A 11 -4.76 -4.83 0.90
CA LEU A 11 -3.66 -5.75 1.16
C LEU A 11 -3.58 -6.75 0.02
N LYS A 12 -2.39 -6.95 -0.53
CA LYS A 12 -2.11 -7.89 -1.60
C LYS A 12 -1.04 -8.87 -1.17
N ASN A 13 -1.21 -10.12 -1.58
CA ASN A 13 -0.20 -11.15 -1.49
C ASN A 13 -0.22 -11.95 -2.79
N LYS A 14 0.97 -12.31 -3.29
CA LYS A 14 1.11 -12.99 -4.59
C LYS A 14 0.41 -14.35 -4.63
N ASP A 15 0.29 -15.03 -3.49
CA ASP A 15 -0.24 -16.39 -3.39
C ASP A 15 -1.73 -16.41 -3.05
N LEU A 16 -2.20 -15.54 -2.16
CA LEU A 16 -3.60 -15.51 -1.67
C LEU A 16 -4.49 -14.47 -2.36
N GLY A 17 -3.93 -13.56 -3.16
CA GLY A 17 -4.66 -12.50 -3.84
C GLY A 17 -4.77 -11.22 -3.02
N GLU A 18 -5.84 -10.46 -3.19
CA GLU A 18 -6.02 -9.15 -2.58
C GLU A 18 -7.33 -9.00 -1.81
N ILE A 19 -7.30 -8.21 -0.75
CA ILE A 19 -8.49 -7.83 0.03
C ILE A 19 -8.55 -6.33 0.25
N VAL A 20 -9.75 -5.75 0.15
CA VAL A 20 -10.00 -4.36 0.54
C VAL A 20 -10.17 -4.33 2.05
N ILE A 21 -9.42 -3.46 2.71
CA ILE A 21 -9.43 -3.29 4.16
C ILE A 21 -9.87 -1.88 4.54
N THR A 22 -10.30 -1.74 5.79
CA THR A 22 -10.44 -0.43 6.40
C THR A 22 -9.08 0.20 6.66
N GLU A 23 -9.07 1.52 6.87
CA GLU A 23 -7.86 2.24 7.26
C GLU A 23 -7.18 1.58 8.48
N PRO A 24 -5.89 1.22 8.39
CA PRO A 24 -5.18 0.67 9.53
C PRO A 24 -4.93 1.74 10.60
N ILE A 25 -4.99 1.33 11.86
CA ILE A 25 -4.75 2.24 13.00
C ILE A 25 -3.26 2.59 13.02
N GLY A 26 -2.96 3.87 13.25
CA GLY A 26 -1.59 4.41 13.14
C GLY A 26 -1.26 4.96 11.75
N TRP A 27 -2.18 4.83 10.78
CA TRP A 27 -2.12 5.58 9.53
C TRP A 27 -2.36 7.07 9.82
N THR A 28 -1.29 7.82 10.05
CA THR A 28 -1.37 9.25 10.36
C THR A 28 -0.77 10.03 9.21
N ASP A 29 -1.59 10.86 8.57
CA ASP A 29 -1.18 11.71 7.43
C ASP A 29 -0.03 12.67 7.80
N ASP A 30 0.13 12.96 9.09
CA ASP A 30 1.15 13.85 9.67
C ASP A 30 2.56 13.22 9.72
N ASP A 31 2.66 11.89 9.74
CA ASP A 31 3.95 11.15 9.74
C ASP A 31 4.55 11.05 8.33
N LYS A 32 3.97 11.78 7.37
CA LYS A 32 4.59 12.06 6.08
C LYS A 32 5.78 12.97 6.32
N GLU A 33 6.92 12.38 6.71
CA GLU A 33 8.20 13.02 6.47
C GLU A 33 8.33 13.20 4.95
N TYR A 34 7.93 14.38 4.47
CA TYR A 34 8.23 14.88 3.14
C TYR A 34 9.76 14.97 3.06
N SER A 35 10.41 13.84 2.77
CA SER A 35 11.83 13.77 2.48
C SER A 35 12.07 14.57 1.19
N ARG A 36 12.21 15.88 1.31
CA ARG A 36 12.67 16.76 0.24
C ARG A 36 14.12 16.39 -0.06
N HIS A 37 14.33 15.56 -1.07
CA HIS A 37 15.66 15.35 -1.64
C HIS A 37 15.84 16.34 -2.80
N GLU A 38 16.89 17.17 -2.75
CA GLU A 38 17.12 18.32 -3.64
C GLU A 38 17.49 17.94 -5.10
N THR A 39 17.17 16.74 -5.58
CA THR A 39 17.72 16.24 -6.87
C THR A 39 16.73 15.53 -7.78
N TYR A 40 15.47 15.31 -7.40
CA TYR A 40 14.46 14.72 -8.28
C TYR A 40 13.06 15.30 -8.01
N ASP A 41 12.32 15.61 -9.08
CA ASP A 41 11.01 16.28 -9.11
C ASP A 41 9.85 15.47 -8.50
N GLY A 42 10.12 14.32 -7.87
CA GLY A 42 9.12 13.43 -7.27
C GLY A 42 9.31 13.32 -5.76
N ILE A 43 8.43 13.93 -4.98
CA ILE A 43 8.40 13.75 -3.53
C ILE A 43 7.72 12.42 -3.23
N PHE A 44 8.50 11.38 -2.93
CA PHE A 44 7.97 10.10 -2.46
C PHE A 44 8.03 10.06 -0.94
N PRO A 45 6.89 10.16 -0.25
CA PRO A 45 6.84 10.11 1.20
C PRO A 45 7.33 8.74 1.69
N LYS A 46 8.42 8.75 2.48
CA LYS A 46 8.88 7.57 3.20
C LYS A 46 8.16 7.52 4.55
N PHE A 47 7.21 6.61 4.65
CA PHE A 47 6.42 6.30 5.82
C PHE A 47 6.89 4.95 6.38
N SER A 48 7.55 4.99 7.53
CA SER A 48 7.96 3.78 8.26
C SER A 48 7.33 3.78 9.65
N ASN A 49 6.06 3.40 9.72
CA ASN A 49 5.30 3.35 10.97
C ASN A 49 4.77 1.93 11.25
N SER A 50 4.52 1.64 12.52
CA SER A 50 3.85 0.41 12.94
C SER A 50 2.35 0.60 12.79
N LEU A 51 1.76 -0.15 11.87
CA LEU A 51 0.34 -0.12 11.59
C LEU A 51 -0.37 -1.26 12.34
N LYS A 52 -1.58 -0.99 12.84
CA LYS A 52 -2.42 -2.02 13.44
C LYS A 52 -3.63 -2.31 12.56
N PHE A 53 -3.79 -3.58 12.24
CA PHE A 53 -4.85 -4.13 11.43
C PHE A 53 -5.85 -4.86 12.32
N VAL A 54 -7.14 -4.78 11.97
CA VAL A 54 -8.24 -5.36 12.75
C VAL A 54 -9.22 -6.11 11.85
N GLY A 55 -9.98 -7.04 12.41
CA GLY A 55 -10.96 -7.83 11.66
C GLY A 55 -10.33 -8.58 10.50
N SER A 56 -10.98 -8.57 9.33
CA SER A 56 -10.54 -9.31 8.14
C SER A 56 -9.12 -8.99 7.68
N ALA A 57 -8.62 -7.78 7.95
CA ALA A 57 -7.23 -7.42 7.65
C ALA A 57 -6.25 -8.17 8.56
N ALA A 58 -6.55 -8.25 9.85
CA ALA A 58 -5.75 -9.01 10.82
C ALA A 58 -5.78 -10.51 10.52
N ASP A 59 -6.96 -11.05 10.19
CA ASP A 59 -7.13 -12.46 9.82
C ASP A 59 -6.34 -12.81 8.56
N PHE A 60 -6.33 -11.92 7.56
CA PHE A 60 -5.58 -12.12 6.32
C PHE A 60 -4.06 -12.11 6.54
N ILE A 61 -3.54 -11.14 7.30
CA ILE A 61 -2.12 -11.09 7.63
C ILE A 61 -1.72 -12.33 8.46
N GLN A 62 -2.54 -12.72 9.43
CA GLN A 62 -2.30 -13.92 10.23
C GLN A 62 -2.28 -15.18 9.39
N LEU A 63 -3.20 -15.32 8.43
CA LEU A 63 -3.26 -16.48 7.55
C LEU A 63 -2.00 -16.58 6.68
N ILE A 64 -1.53 -15.45 6.16
CA ILE A 64 -0.31 -15.42 5.35
C ILE A 64 0.91 -15.77 6.19
N ASP A 65 0.99 -15.22 7.39
CA ASP A 65 2.05 -15.52 8.36
C ASP A 65 2.07 -17.01 8.74
N ASP A 66 0.91 -17.63 8.99
CA ASP A 66 0.82 -19.07 9.31
C ASP A 66 1.26 -19.98 8.14
N LEU A 67 1.01 -19.54 6.89
CA LEU A 67 1.32 -20.33 5.70
C LEU A 67 2.77 -20.19 5.23
N TYR A 68 3.35 -18.99 5.35
CA TYR A 68 4.62 -18.64 4.71
C TYR A 68 5.66 -18.06 5.67
N ASP A 69 5.29 -17.80 6.93
CA ASP A 69 6.16 -17.25 7.97
C ASP A 69 6.81 -15.92 7.50
N ILE A 70 8.01 -15.60 7.98
CA ILE A 70 8.73 -14.36 7.63
C ILE A 70 9.05 -14.21 6.13
N GLN A 71 8.87 -15.25 5.32
CA GLN A 71 9.12 -15.21 3.88
C GLN A 71 7.94 -14.63 3.09
N ALA A 72 6.79 -14.47 3.73
CA ALA A 72 5.63 -13.92 3.06
C ALA A 72 5.79 -12.44 2.76
N GLU A 73 5.36 -12.07 1.56
CA GLU A 73 5.35 -10.68 1.09
C GLU A 73 3.91 -10.19 1.07
N ILE A 74 3.61 -9.18 1.88
CA ILE A 74 2.31 -8.52 1.91
C ILE A 74 2.52 -7.07 1.49
N GLU A 75 1.90 -6.67 0.38
CA GLU A 75 1.89 -5.30 -0.09
C GLU A 75 0.65 -4.59 0.42
N LEU A 76 0.81 -3.40 1.01
CA LEU A 76 -0.28 -2.50 1.34
C LEU A 76 -0.31 -1.36 0.32
N VAL A 77 -1.47 -1.19 -0.31
CA VAL A 77 -1.72 -0.23 -1.39
C VAL A 77 -2.83 0.73 -0.95
N ARG A 78 -2.56 2.03 -1.02
CA ARG A 78 -3.56 3.10 -0.81
C ARG A 78 -3.87 3.77 -2.14
N ASN A 79 -5.11 3.68 -2.57
CA ASN A 79 -5.61 4.40 -3.74
C ASN A 79 -6.51 5.55 -3.30
N GLU A 80 -6.46 6.65 -4.04
CA GLU A 80 -7.33 7.80 -3.85
C GLU A 80 -8.02 8.16 -5.16
N ARG A 81 -9.32 8.48 -5.13
CA ARG A 81 -10.04 8.96 -6.32
C ARG A 81 -9.61 10.38 -6.64
N HIS A 82 -9.11 10.58 -7.86
CA HIS A 82 -8.74 11.90 -8.35
C HIS A 82 -9.96 12.84 -8.35
N PRO A 83 -9.85 14.06 -7.79
CA PRO A 83 -11.01 14.91 -7.51
C PRO A 83 -11.73 15.42 -8.76
N GLN A 84 -11.09 15.38 -9.93
CA GLN A 84 -11.64 15.89 -11.19
C GLN A 84 -12.05 14.78 -12.16
N THR A 85 -11.39 13.62 -12.12
CA THR A 85 -11.58 12.55 -13.11
C THR A 85 -12.24 11.31 -12.52
N ASP A 86 -12.39 11.24 -11.19
CA ASP A 86 -12.95 10.10 -10.44
C ASP A 86 -12.21 8.76 -10.65
N VAL A 87 -11.02 8.81 -11.27
CA VAL A 87 -10.15 7.65 -11.49
C VAL A 87 -9.37 7.35 -10.20
N TRP A 88 -9.24 6.06 -9.85
CA TRP A 88 -8.38 5.62 -8.76
C TRP A 88 -6.91 5.84 -9.12
N THR A 89 -6.23 6.67 -8.33
CA THR A 89 -4.81 6.93 -8.45
C THR A 89 -4.09 6.31 -7.26
N LEU A 90 -3.00 5.59 -7.55
CA LEU A 90 -2.13 5.04 -6.53
C LEU A 90 -1.44 6.20 -5.79
N THR A 91 -1.60 6.25 -4.47
CA THR A 91 -0.99 7.30 -3.64
C THR A 91 0.15 6.77 -2.78
N TYR A 92 -0.02 5.57 -2.22
CA TYR A 92 1.01 4.89 -1.42
C TYR A 92 1.04 3.41 -1.77
N SER A 93 2.24 2.84 -1.85
CA SER A 93 2.47 1.39 -1.83
C SER A 93 3.70 1.09 -0.99
N GLY A 94 3.75 -0.12 -0.44
CA GLY A 94 4.84 -0.59 0.37
C GLY A 94 4.57 -1.97 0.92
N TYR A 95 5.56 -2.52 1.61
CA TYR A 95 5.52 -3.87 2.11
C TYR A 95 5.44 -3.90 3.63
N LEU A 96 4.70 -4.87 4.16
CA LEU A 96 4.68 -5.19 5.59
C LEU A 96 5.88 -6.06 5.94
N ASP A 97 6.61 -5.68 6.98
CA ASP A 97 7.74 -6.45 7.49
C ASP A 97 7.26 -7.42 8.57
N LEU A 98 6.92 -8.66 8.15
CA LEU A 98 6.43 -9.71 9.03
C LEU A 98 7.44 -10.08 10.13
N SER A 99 8.72 -9.74 10.00
CA SER A 99 9.71 -9.86 11.08
C SER A 99 9.33 -9.06 12.34
N THR A 100 8.50 -8.03 12.18
CA THR A 100 7.98 -7.18 13.27
C THR A 100 6.52 -7.46 13.59
N TRP A 101 5.96 -8.54 13.03
CA TRP A 101 4.59 -8.95 13.28
C TRP A 101 4.40 -9.23 14.76
N ASN A 102 3.31 -8.69 15.30
CA ASN A 102 2.89 -8.92 16.67
C ASN A 102 1.37 -8.94 16.74
N LYS A 103 0.82 -9.99 17.33
CA LYS A 103 -0.63 -10.10 17.55
C LYS A 103 -0.96 -9.93 19.02
N GLU A 104 -1.83 -8.97 19.28
CA GLU A 104 -2.43 -8.74 20.60
C GLU A 104 -3.96 -8.74 20.44
N ASP A 105 -4.62 -9.65 21.15
CA ASP A 105 -6.07 -9.88 21.05
C ASP A 105 -6.51 -10.14 19.60
N ASN A 106 -7.38 -9.27 19.07
CA ASN A 106 -7.94 -9.35 17.72
C ASN A 106 -7.34 -8.30 16.78
N GLN A 107 -6.10 -7.88 17.07
CA GLN A 107 -5.35 -6.87 16.32
C GLN A 107 -3.97 -7.40 15.96
N VAL A 108 -3.54 -7.11 14.73
CA VAL A 108 -2.19 -7.42 14.24
C VAL A 108 -1.43 -6.12 14.06
N SER A 109 -0.35 -5.94 14.79
CA SER A 109 0.60 -4.84 14.64
C SER A 109 1.76 -5.31 13.78
N VAL A 110 2.10 -4.56 12.74
CA VAL A 110 3.25 -4.86 11.88
C VAL A 110 3.81 -3.58 11.31
N LYS A 111 5.14 -3.52 11.18
CA LYS A 111 5.81 -2.38 10.57
C LYS A 111 5.53 -2.36 9.08
N PHE A 112 5.06 -1.22 8.59
CA PHE A 112 4.95 -0.95 7.17
C PHE A 112 6.16 -0.15 6.72
N ASN A 113 6.80 -0.59 5.64
CA ASN A 113 7.86 0.12 4.99
C ASN A 113 7.34 0.58 3.63
N SER A 114 7.06 1.89 3.52
CA SER A 114 6.77 2.49 2.22
C SER A 114 8.00 2.34 1.31
N GLY A 115 7.76 1.86 0.10
CA GLY A 115 8.82 1.61 -0.87
C GLY A 115 8.22 0.92 -2.09
N GLY A 116 8.77 1.17 -3.27
CA GLY A 116 8.27 0.57 -4.50
C GLY A 116 7.22 1.39 -5.24
N LEU A 117 6.65 2.46 -4.67
CA LEU A 117 5.73 3.37 -5.40
C LEU A 117 6.35 3.89 -6.71
N GLU A 118 7.62 4.28 -6.65
CA GLU A 118 8.39 4.70 -7.83
C GLU A 118 8.49 3.63 -8.91
N GLN A 119 8.64 2.36 -8.50
CA GLN A 119 8.76 1.24 -9.41
C GLN A 119 7.40 0.85 -9.98
N GLU A 120 6.35 0.84 -9.17
CA GLU A 120 4.96 0.58 -9.58
C GLU A 120 4.44 1.66 -10.54
N ILE A 121 4.68 2.93 -10.25
CA ILE A 121 4.32 4.03 -11.17
C ILE A 121 5.08 3.89 -12.48
N LYS A 122 6.40 3.65 -12.43
CA LYS A 122 7.21 3.42 -13.65
C LYS A 122 6.77 2.19 -14.43
N ALA A 123 6.39 1.11 -13.75
CA ALA A 123 5.89 -0.10 -14.39
C ALA A 123 4.58 0.19 -15.13
N ARG A 124 3.63 0.86 -14.48
CA ARG A 124 2.36 1.28 -15.10
C ARG A 124 2.52 2.30 -16.23
N GLU A 125 3.45 3.25 -16.10
CA GLU A 125 3.81 4.17 -17.19
C GLU A 125 4.40 3.40 -18.38
N SER A 126 5.29 2.44 -18.13
CA SER A 126 5.88 1.60 -19.18
C SER A 126 4.84 0.74 -19.87
N GLU A 127 3.93 0.10 -19.13
CA GLU A 127 2.81 -0.67 -19.68
C GLU A 127 1.90 0.20 -20.56
N SER A 128 1.59 1.43 -20.12
CA SER A 128 0.77 2.38 -20.89
C SER A 128 1.45 2.78 -22.21
N VAL A 129 2.77 2.97 -22.20
CA VAL A 129 3.56 3.28 -23.40
C VAL A 129 3.65 2.08 -24.36
N GLU A 130 3.69 0.84 -23.85
CA GLU A 130 3.73 -0.35 -24.69
C GLU A 130 2.41 -0.62 -25.44
N VAL A 131 1.26 -0.38 -24.80
CA VAL A 131 -0.06 -0.53 -25.44
C VAL A 131 -0.27 0.52 -26.54
N ASP A 132 0.18 1.75 -26.33
CA ASP A 132 0.06 2.83 -27.33
C ASP A 132 0.92 2.57 -28.59
N ARG A 133 2.08 1.93 -28.43
CA ARG A 133 2.96 1.56 -29.57
C ARG A 133 2.38 0.45 -30.47
N MET A 134 1.51 -0.43 -29.97
CA MET A 134 0.88 -1.46 -30.80
C MET A 134 -0.28 -0.94 -31.66
N THR A 135 -0.81 0.25 -31.37
CA THR A 135 -1.98 0.81 -32.07
C THR A 135 -1.61 1.73 -33.24
N THR A 136 -0.31 1.97 -33.48
CA THR A 136 0.15 2.70 -34.67
C THR A 136 0.69 1.73 -35.72
N MET A 137 -0.21 1.13 -36.49
CA MET A 137 0.07 0.61 -37.85
C MET A 137 -1.09 0.94 -38.77
#